data_AF-A0A7R7TFC5-F1
#
_entry.id   AF-A0A7R7TFC5-F1
#
_cell.length_a   1.000
_cell.length_b   1.000
_cell.length_c   1.000
_cell.angle_alpha   90.00
_cell.angle_beta   90.00
_cell.angle_gamma   90.00
#
_symmetry.space_group_name_H-M   'P 1'
#
loop_
_entity.id
_entity.type
_entity.pdbx_description
1 polymer ?
#
loop_
_entity_poly.entity_id
_entity_poly.type
_entity_poly.pdbx_seq_one_letter_code
_entity_poly.pdbx_strand_id
1 'polypeptide(L)'
;MERRVEALVVGGGLAGLSAAYFLARRGLRPWVLEREAPLSCTSDKSTEAYRLFWPGDEDLAALVRESLDLLPPFAGVARPNRRGYLYVGRLEALAAWALGEEAPAWARAFAPGRFLDPAYRPKEGAARFQL
;
A
#
# COMPACT_ATOMS: atom_id res chain seq x y z
N MET A 1 12.50 22.47 -30.94
CA MET A 1 12.59 21.05 -31.35
C MET A 1 11.65 20.27 -30.46
N GLU A 2 10.49 19.84 -30.96
CA GLU A 2 9.56 19.00 -30.18
C GLU A 2 10.18 17.61 -29.98
N ARG A 3 10.28 17.16 -28.72
CA ARG A 3 10.61 15.77 -28.42
C ARG A 3 9.32 14.99 -28.26
N ARG A 4 9.14 13.95 -29.07
CA ARG A 4 8.08 12.97 -28.89
C ARG A 4 8.47 12.00 -27.78
N VAL A 5 7.63 11.90 -26.76
CA VAL A 5 7.80 10.93 -25.67
C VAL A 5 6.90 9.74 -25.97
N GLU A 6 7.48 8.52 -25.97
CA GLU A 6 6.76 7.29 -26.29
C GLU A 6 5.80 6.87 -25.15
N ALA A 7 6.20 7.11 -23.90
CA ALA A 7 5.38 6.95 -22.71
C ALA A 7 5.83 7.93 -21.62
N LEU A 8 4.89 8.62 -20.99
CA LEU A 8 5.14 9.49 -19.85
C LEU A 8 4.47 8.91 -18.61
N VAL A 9 5.25 8.66 -17.56
CA VAL A 9 4.77 8.29 -16.23
C VAL A 9 4.82 9.53 -15.36
N VAL A 10 3.67 9.92 -14.80
CA VAL A 10 3.56 11.07 -13.89
C VAL A 10 3.54 10.54 -12.45
N GLY A 11 4.61 10.81 -11.71
CA GLY A 11 4.87 10.31 -10.36
C GLY A 11 6.07 9.36 -10.30
N GLY A 12 7.03 9.66 -9.44
CA GLY A 12 8.27 8.93 -9.15
C GLY A 12 8.24 8.19 -7.81
N GLY A 13 7.06 7.83 -7.31
CA GLY A 13 6.90 6.87 -6.21
C GLY A 13 7.07 5.42 -6.66
N LEU A 14 6.95 4.46 -5.73
CA LEU A 14 7.11 3.02 -6.01
C LEU A 14 6.25 2.54 -7.19
N ALA A 15 4.97 2.93 -7.25
CA ALA A 15 4.08 2.53 -8.33
C ALA A 15 4.51 3.08 -9.69
N GLY A 16 4.90 4.36 -9.76
CA GLY A 16 5.34 5.00 -11.00
C GLY A 16 6.68 4.45 -11.50
N LEU A 17 7.66 4.29 -10.60
CA LEU A 17 8.94 3.68 -10.96
C LEU A 17 8.79 2.21 -11.36
N SER A 18 7.89 1.45 -10.71
CA SER A 18 7.54 0.09 -11.12
C SER A 18 6.95 0.07 -12.53
N ALA A 19 5.98 0.94 -12.83
CA ALA A 19 5.40 1.06 -14.16
C ALA A 19 6.48 1.41 -15.21
N ALA A 20 7.32 2.40 -14.95
CA ALA A 20 8.42 2.78 -15.84
C ALA A 20 9.40 1.61 -16.07
N TYR A 21 9.76 0.87 -15.01
CA TYR A 21 10.60 -0.31 -15.12
C TYR A 21 9.99 -1.37 -16.05
N PHE A 22 8.72 -1.71 -15.86
CA PHE A 22 8.05 -2.74 -16.66
C PHE A 22 7.69 -2.29 -18.09
N LEU A 23 7.53 -0.99 -18.33
CA LEU A 23 7.45 -0.42 -19.68
C LEU A 23 8.80 -0.52 -20.40
N ALA A 24 9.90 -0.18 -19.71
CA ALA A 24 11.25 -0.31 -20.25
C ALA A 24 11.60 -1.76 -20.58
N ARG A 25 11.21 -2.71 -19.70
CA ARG A 25 11.36 -4.16 -19.95
C ARG A 25 10.59 -4.67 -21.17
N ARG A 26 9.56 -3.94 -21.61
CA ARG A 26 8.79 -4.22 -22.84
C ARG A 26 9.35 -3.51 -24.09
N GLY A 27 10.52 -2.86 -23.98
CA GLY A 27 11.20 -2.21 -25.09
C GLY A 27 10.81 -0.74 -25.32
N LEU A 28 9.98 -0.15 -24.46
CA LEU A 28 9.65 1.27 -24.51
C LEU A 28 10.74 2.11 -23.84
N ARG A 29 10.75 3.43 -24.10
CA ARG A 29 11.61 4.41 -23.43
C ARG A 29 10.75 5.39 -22.62
N PRO A 30 10.25 4.98 -21.44
CA PRO A 30 9.40 5.83 -20.63
C PRO A 30 10.18 7.00 -20.03
N TRP A 31 9.53 8.15 -19.96
CA TRP A 31 9.98 9.30 -19.17
C TRP A 31 9.21 9.30 -17.85
N VAL A 32 9.89 9.62 -16.75
CA VAL A 32 9.24 9.80 -15.44
C VAL A 32 9.30 11.28 -15.11
N LEU A 33 8.13 11.88 -14.88
CA LEU A 33 7.99 13.23 -14.36
C LEU A 33 7.61 13.14 -12.89
N GLU A 34 8.49 13.61 -12.02
CA GLU A 34 8.27 13.72 -10.58
C GLU A 34 8.49 15.19 -10.17
N ARG A 35 7.65 15.67 -9.27
CA ARG A 35 7.71 17.05 -8.74
C ARG A 35 8.83 17.19 -7.71
N GLU A 36 9.04 16.16 -6.89
CA GLU A 36 9.99 16.15 -5.77
C GLU A 36 11.20 15.22 -6.04
N ALA A 37 11.95 14.88 -4.99
CA ALA A 37 12.91 13.78 -5.09
C ALA A 37 12.16 12.44 -5.29
N PRO A 38 12.66 11.50 -6.12
CA PRO A 38 12.06 10.17 -6.26
C PRO A 38 11.84 9.50 -4.90
N LEU A 39 10.73 8.76 -4.78
CA LEU A 39 10.30 8.05 -3.56
C LEU A 39 9.97 8.93 -2.34
N SER A 40 10.20 10.25 -2.35
CA SER A 40 10.15 11.11 -1.15
C SER A 40 8.78 11.28 -0.45
N CYS A 41 7.67 10.94 -1.12
CA CYS A 41 6.33 11.06 -0.56
C CYS A 41 5.91 9.80 0.22
N THR A 42 4.76 9.20 -0.09
CA THR A 42 4.22 8.03 0.64
C THR A 42 5.13 6.80 0.58
N SER A 43 5.98 6.69 -0.46
CA SER A 43 6.93 5.58 -0.57
C SER A 43 8.00 5.63 0.53
N ASP A 44 8.55 6.81 0.83
CA ASP A 44 9.50 7.05 1.93
C ASP A 44 8.87 6.84 3.33
N LYS A 45 7.55 7.04 3.45
CA LYS A 45 6.83 6.87 4.73
C LYS A 45 6.28 5.46 4.94
N SER A 46 6.54 4.55 4.01
CA SER A 46 6.06 3.18 4.08
C SER A 46 6.74 2.43 5.23
N THR A 47 5.98 1.60 5.94
CA THR A 47 6.55 0.55 6.81
C THR A 47 7.04 -0.65 6.00
N GLU A 48 6.86 -0.61 4.67
CA GLU A 48 7.24 -1.65 3.71
C GLU A 48 6.58 -3.01 4.01
N ALA A 49 5.44 -2.95 4.71
CA ALA A 49 4.62 -4.09 5.04
C ALA A 49 3.88 -4.60 3.79
N TYR A 50 3.84 -5.92 3.59
CA TYR A 50 3.11 -6.58 2.51
C TYR A 50 2.29 -7.75 3.05
N ARG A 51 1.07 -7.96 2.59
CA ARG A 51 0.19 -9.05 3.08
C ARG A 51 -0.52 -9.77 1.94
N LEU A 52 -0.77 -11.06 2.11
CA LEU A 52 -1.62 -11.85 1.19
C LEU A 52 -3.07 -11.94 1.66
N PHE A 53 -3.37 -11.58 2.91
CA PHE A 53 -4.72 -11.65 3.45
C PHE A 53 -5.54 -10.42 3.03
N TRP A 54 -6.35 -10.60 1.99
CA TRP A 54 -7.31 -9.64 1.45
C TRP A 54 -8.70 -10.29 1.35
N PRO A 55 -9.39 -10.49 2.48
CA PRO A 55 -10.67 -11.20 2.50
C PRO A 55 -11.70 -10.48 1.63
N GLY A 56 -12.28 -11.19 0.67
CA GLY A 56 -13.25 -10.64 -0.29
C GLY A 56 -12.64 -9.94 -1.49
N ASP A 57 -11.31 -9.95 -1.65
CA ASP A 57 -10.60 -9.37 -2.79
C ASP A 57 -9.45 -10.28 -3.25
N GLU A 58 -9.82 -11.36 -3.95
CA GLU A 58 -8.86 -12.37 -4.41
C GLU A 58 -7.95 -11.87 -5.53
N ASP A 59 -8.41 -10.91 -6.32
CA ASP A 59 -7.60 -10.28 -7.37
C ASP A 59 -6.44 -9.50 -6.74
N LEU A 60 -6.70 -8.77 -5.65
CA LEU A 60 -5.65 -8.10 -4.90
C LEU A 60 -4.70 -9.09 -4.23
N ALA A 61 -5.20 -10.20 -3.70
CA ALA A 61 -4.36 -11.26 -3.15
C ALA A 61 -3.44 -11.88 -4.23
N ALA A 62 -3.97 -12.12 -5.44
CA ALA A 62 -3.21 -12.60 -6.58
C ALA A 62 -2.16 -11.58 -7.04
N LEU A 63 -2.52 -10.30 -7.15
CA LEU A 63 -1.61 -9.23 -7.51
C LEU A 63 -0.43 -9.11 -6.53
N VAL A 64 -0.68 -9.20 -5.22
CA VAL A 64 0.41 -9.16 -4.23
C VAL A 64 1.30 -10.40 -4.35
N ARG A 65 0.73 -11.58 -4.61
CA ARG A 65 1.51 -12.80 -4.83
C ARG A 65 2.44 -12.67 -6.02
N GLU A 66 1.90 -12.24 -7.17
CA GLU A 66 2.70 -11.99 -8.37
C GLU A 66 3.79 -10.94 -8.11
N SER A 67 3.47 -9.86 -7.38
CA SER A 67 4.43 -8.82 -7.04
C SER A 67 5.64 -9.36 -6.25
N LEU A 68 5.46 -10.39 -5.41
CA LEU A 68 6.56 -11.03 -4.69
C LEU A 68 7.47 -11.84 -5.61
N ASP A 69 6.91 -12.47 -6.65
CA ASP A 69 7.65 -13.23 -7.65
C ASP A 69 8.48 -12.32 -8.57
N LEU A 70 8.15 -11.02 -8.62
CA LEU A 70 8.87 -9.99 -9.39
C LEU A 70 10.07 -9.38 -8.63
N LEU A 71 10.24 -9.67 -7.35
CA LEU A 71 11.34 -9.15 -6.53
C LEU A 71 12.75 -9.74 -6.77
N PRO A 72 12.96 -10.94 -7.34
CA PRO A 72 14.31 -11.52 -7.48
C PRO A 72 15.38 -10.61 -8.11
N PRO A 73 15.10 -9.82 -9.17
CA PRO A 73 16.07 -8.88 -9.74
C PRO A 73 16.53 -7.78 -8.76
N PHE A 74 15.79 -7.56 -7.67
CA PHE A 74 16.04 -6.52 -6.69
C PHE A 74 16.58 -7.05 -5.36
N ALA A 75 16.99 -8.32 -5.28
CA ALA A 75 17.40 -8.97 -4.01
C ALA A 75 18.52 -8.23 -3.23
N GLY A 76 19.33 -7.40 -3.91
CA GLY A 76 20.33 -6.55 -3.27
C GLY A 76 19.75 -5.45 -2.37
N VAL A 77 18.57 -4.94 -2.72
CA VAL A 77 17.91 -3.79 -2.07
C VAL A 77 16.54 -4.13 -1.48
N ALA A 78 15.86 -5.16 -1.98
CA ALA A 78 14.54 -5.61 -1.53
C ALA A 78 14.65 -7.00 -0.88
N ARG A 79 14.37 -7.07 0.43
CA ARG A 79 14.46 -8.31 1.22
C ARG A 79 13.18 -8.53 2.03
N PRO A 80 12.09 -8.98 1.38
CA PRO A 80 10.82 -9.16 2.06
C PRO A 80 10.94 -10.18 3.20
N ASN A 81 10.54 -9.79 4.40
CA ASN A 81 10.53 -10.67 5.55
C ASN A 81 9.38 -11.68 5.43
N ARG A 82 9.69 -12.97 5.22
CA ARG A 82 8.70 -14.04 4.97
C ARG A 82 8.17 -14.72 6.25
N ARG A 83 8.14 -14.01 7.38
CA ARG A 83 7.62 -14.53 8.66
C ARG A 83 6.09 -14.54 8.76
N GLY A 84 5.39 -14.04 7.74
CA GLY A 84 3.93 -14.01 7.71
C GLY A 84 3.32 -12.88 8.56
N TYR A 85 2.00 -12.87 8.64
CA TYR A 85 1.20 -11.90 9.40
C TYR A 85 0.38 -12.63 10.46
N LEU A 86 0.32 -12.05 11.66
CA LEU A 86 -0.56 -12.51 12.72
C LEU A 86 -1.75 -11.56 12.83
N TYR A 87 -2.95 -12.06 12.54
CA TYR A 87 -4.20 -11.34 12.73
C TYR A 87 -4.80 -11.75 14.07
N VAL A 88 -4.89 -10.81 15.00
CA VAL A 88 -5.43 -11.05 16.35
C VAL A 88 -6.80 -10.38 16.45
N GLY A 89 -7.77 -11.11 16.98
CA GLY A 89 -9.11 -10.63 17.23
C GLY A 89 -9.70 -11.27 18.49
N ARG A 90 -10.90 -10.82 18.85
CA ARG A 90 -11.68 -11.34 19.98
C ARG A 90 -13.03 -11.81 19.47
N LEU A 91 -13.36 -13.07 19.72
CA LEU A 91 -14.54 -13.72 19.15
C LEU A 91 -15.83 -13.02 19.54
N GLU A 92 -15.90 -12.45 20.74
CA GLU A 92 -17.09 -11.79 21.26
C GLU A 92 -17.46 -10.55 20.44
N ALA A 93 -16.47 -9.79 19.96
CA ALA A 93 -16.72 -8.64 19.09
C ALA A 93 -17.17 -9.06 17.69
N LEU A 94 -16.58 -10.12 17.14
CA LEU A 94 -16.99 -10.67 15.85
C LEU A 94 -18.42 -11.24 15.91
N ALA A 95 -18.75 -11.96 16.97
CA ALA A 95 -20.09 -12.51 17.20
C ALA A 95 -21.13 -11.39 17.31
N ALA A 96 -20.85 -10.35 18.11
CA ALA A 96 -21.75 -9.20 18.22
C ALA A 96 -21.99 -8.53 16.86
N TRP A 97 -20.94 -8.33 16.05
CA TRP A 97 -21.08 -7.80 14.70
C TRP A 97 -21.91 -8.70 13.77
N ALA A 98 -21.68 -10.01 13.79
CA ALA A 98 -22.39 -10.97 12.94
C ALA A 98 -23.89 -11.09 13.30
N LEU A 99 -24.22 -10.92 14.58
CA LEU A 99 -25.59 -11.01 15.10
C LEU A 99 -26.33 -9.66 15.09
N GLY A 100 -25.65 -8.56 14.73
CA GLY A 100 -26.22 -7.21 14.81
C GLY A 100 -26.40 -6.69 16.24
N GLU A 101 -25.71 -7.29 17.20
CA GLU A 101 -25.75 -6.89 18.61
C GLU A 101 -24.79 -5.72 18.88
N GLU A 102 -25.00 -5.04 20.00
CA GLU A 102 -24.12 -3.96 20.42
C GLU A 102 -22.74 -4.53 20.82
N ALA A 103 -21.72 -4.19 20.04
CA ALA A 103 -20.36 -4.63 20.32
C ALA A 103 -19.81 -3.93 21.59
N PRO A 104 -18.93 -4.60 22.36
CA PRO A 104 -18.29 -3.99 23.52
C PRO A 104 -17.64 -2.64 23.19
N ALA A 105 -17.66 -1.69 24.12
CA ALA A 105 -17.16 -0.33 23.86
C ALA A 105 -15.73 -0.28 23.28
N TRP A 106 -14.85 -1.17 23.72
CA TRP A 106 -13.47 -1.28 23.22
C TRP A 106 -13.37 -1.78 21.77
N ALA A 107 -14.39 -2.49 21.25
CA ALA A 107 -14.39 -3.03 19.89
C ALA A 107 -14.37 -1.93 18.82
N ARG A 108 -14.85 -0.72 19.16
CA ARG A 108 -14.75 0.47 18.29
C ARG A 108 -13.31 0.81 17.92
N ALA A 109 -12.32 0.47 18.76
CA ALA A 109 -10.92 0.69 18.44
C ALA A 109 -10.43 -0.10 17.21
N PHE A 110 -11.12 -1.17 16.85
CA PHE A 110 -10.81 -2.07 15.74
C PHE A 110 -11.74 -1.89 14.54
N ALA A 111 -12.75 -1.02 14.63
CA ALA A 111 -13.70 -0.81 13.54
C ALA A 111 -13.00 -0.14 12.34
N PRO A 112 -13.21 -0.62 11.10
CA PRO A 112 -12.64 0.00 9.90
C PRO A 112 -13.00 1.49 9.76
N GLY A 113 -14.21 1.86 10.19
CA GLY A 113 -14.70 3.24 10.19
C GLY A 113 -14.09 4.15 11.26
N ARG A 114 -13.19 3.68 12.14
CA ARG A 114 -12.61 4.51 13.20
C ARG A 114 -11.86 5.74 12.67
N PHE A 115 -11.34 5.66 11.45
CA PHE A 115 -10.63 6.77 10.80
C PHE A 115 -11.59 7.80 10.20
N LEU A 116 -12.89 7.47 10.12
CA LEU A 116 -13.96 8.37 9.72
C LEU A 116 -14.62 9.06 10.93
N ASP A 117 -14.27 8.65 12.15
CA ASP A 117 -14.76 9.29 13.38
C ASP A 117 -14.25 10.75 13.47
N PRO A 118 -15.14 11.76 13.54
CA PRO A 118 -14.73 13.16 13.69
C PRO A 118 -13.89 13.45 14.94
N ALA A 119 -13.95 12.59 15.96
CA ALA A 119 -13.13 12.66 17.17
C ALA A 119 -11.73 12.04 16.99
N TYR A 120 -11.48 11.31 15.90
CA TYR A 120 -10.15 10.77 15.61
C TYR A 120 -9.14 11.92 15.47
N ARG A 121 -8.03 11.81 16.20
CA ARG A 121 -6.89 12.72 16.09
C ARG A 121 -5.69 11.91 15.62
N PRO A 122 -5.12 12.22 14.44
CA PRO A 122 -3.85 11.62 14.04
C PRO A 122 -2.79 11.91 15.12
N LYS A 123 -1.84 11.00 15.32
CA LYS A 123 -0.67 11.32 16.14
C LYS A 123 0.03 12.56 15.57
N GLU A 124 0.44 13.48 16.45
CA GLU A 124 1.17 14.69 16.06
C GLU A 124 2.36 14.33 15.16
N GLY A 125 2.49 15.04 14.03
CA GLY A 125 3.48 14.76 12.98
C GLY A 125 2.95 14.00 11.76
N ALA A 126 1.84 13.24 11.87
CA ALA A 126 1.25 12.54 10.73
C ALA A 126 0.51 13.47 9.74
N ALA A 127 0.02 14.62 10.21
CA ALA A 127 -0.76 15.57 9.41
C ALA A 127 0.06 16.44 8.44
N ARG A 128 1.39 16.49 8.57
CA ARG A 128 2.25 17.36 7.73
C ARG A 128 2.47 16.82 6.32
N PHE A 129 2.02 15.61 6.01
CA PHE A 129 2.33 14.90 4.76
C PHE A 129 1.09 14.60 3.90
N GLN A 130 -0.09 15.15 4.26
CA GLN A 130 -1.34 14.95 3.53
C GLN A 130 -1.75 16.16 2.65
N LEU A 131 -0.85 17.12 2.43
CA LEU A 131 -1.03 18.28 1.55
C LEU A 131 0.11 18.35 0.53
#